data_AF-A0A954HJ68-F1
#
_entry.id   AF-A0A954HJ68-F1
#
_cell.length_a   1.000
_cell.length_b   1.000
_cell.length_c   1.000
_cell.angle_alpha   90.00
_cell.angle_beta   90.00
_cell.angle_gamma   90.00
#
_symmetry.space_group_name_H-M   'P 1'
#
loop_
_entity.id
_entity.type
_entity.pdbx_description
1 polymer ?
#
loop_
_entity_poly.entity_id
_entity_poly.type
_entity_poly.pdbx_seq_one_letter_code
_entity_poly.pdbx_strand_id
1 'polypeptide(L)'
;LPSHFFDVFGRPSRLTVCSCERGVEPSIAQALHLMNSAETMDKVMNRRGRAAELANSSLTVDDMITELYLTTLTRFPSEQELVLMRSAFEESKDRHEVTEDILWTLLNTREFVFNH
;
A
#
# COMPACT_ATOMS: atom_id res chain seq x y z
N LEU A 1 -8.47 -12.71 17.17
CA LEU A 1 -8.92 -12.70 15.76
C LEU A 1 -7.87 -13.44 14.92
N PRO A 2 -8.18 -14.61 14.35
CA PRO A 2 -7.32 -15.23 13.34
C PRO A 2 -7.47 -14.46 12.01
N SER A 3 -6.35 -14.19 11.33
CA SER A 3 -6.32 -13.53 10.02
C SER A 3 -5.44 -14.37 9.11
N HIS A 4 -6.03 -14.88 8.03
CA HIS A 4 -5.40 -15.71 7.00
C HIS A 4 -4.15 -15.03 6.42
N PHE A 5 -4.16 -13.70 6.35
CA PHE A 5 -2.99 -12.89 5.98
C PHE A 5 -1.76 -13.25 6.81
N PHE A 6 -1.87 -13.32 8.13
CA PHE A 6 -0.70 -13.62 8.98
C PHE A 6 -0.20 -15.05 8.83
N ASP A 7 -1.05 -15.99 8.42
CA ASP A 7 -0.63 -17.36 8.13
C ASP A 7 0.20 -17.40 6.83
N VAL A 8 -0.19 -16.61 5.81
CA VAL A 8 0.57 -16.43 4.56
C VAL A 8 1.91 -15.72 4.79
N PHE A 9 1.98 -14.81 5.77
CA PHE A 9 3.19 -14.07 6.17
C PHE A 9 3.98 -14.73 7.31
N GLY A 10 3.82 -16.04 7.51
CA GLY A 10 4.75 -16.83 8.32
C GLY A 10 4.55 -16.73 9.83
N ARG A 11 3.34 -16.39 10.29
CA ARG A 11 3.00 -16.51 11.71
C ARG A 11 3.10 -17.99 12.13
N PRO A 12 4.02 -18.35 13.05
CA PRO A 12 4.13 -19.72 13.50
C PRO A 12 2.91 -20.11 14.32
N SER A 13 2.49 -21.37 14.23
CA SER A 13 1.57 -21.94 15.21
C SER A 13 2.23 -21.89 16.60
N ARG A 14 1.49 -21.55 17.66
CA ARG A 14 2.04 -21.40 19.02
C ARG A 14 2.44 -22.74 19.68
N LEU A 15 2.76 -23.77 18.89
CA LEU A 15 3.03 -25.13 19.35
C LEU A 15 4.53 -25.38 19.58
N THR A 16 5.43 -24.60 18.97
CA THR A 16 6.89 -24.83 19.03
C THR A 16 7.67 -23.50 18.95
N VAL A 17 8.71 -23.36 19.78
CA VAL A 17 9.56 -22.15 19.90
C VAL A 17 10.72 -22.15 18.87
N CYS A 18 10.71 -23.09 17.92
CA CYS A 18 11.84 -23.29 17.03
C CYS A 18 11.88 -22.19 15.95
N SER A 19 12.97 -21.43 15.87
CA SER A 19 13.18 -20.38 14.87
C SER A 19 13.37 -20.92 13.44
N CYS A 20 13.53 -22.23 13.27
CA CYS A 20 13.84 -22.89 12.00
C CYS A 20 12.67 -22.98 11.01
N GLU A 21 11.42 -22.79 11.45
CA GLU A 21 10.24 -22.81 10.57
C GLU A 21 9.90 -21.43 9.98
N ARG A 22 10.63 -20.37 10.39
CA ARG A 22 10.47 -19.04 9.79
C ARG A 22 11.29 -18.95 8.52
N GLY A 23 10.65 -19.17 7.38
CA GLY A 23 11.17 -18.76 6.08
C GLY A 23 11.22 -17.23 6.02
N VAL A 24 12.43 -16.66 6.02
CA VAL A 24 12.68 -15.21 5.96
C VAL A 24 12.75 -14.73 4.49
N GLU A 25 12.65 -15.64 3.53
CA GLU A 25 12.78 -15.30 2.12
C GLU A 25 11.46 -14.74 1.57
N PRO A 26 11.46 -13.51 1.05
CA PRO A 26 10.30 -12.97 0.34
C PRO A 26 10.01 -13.84 -0.89
N SER A 27 8.83 -14.46 -0.94
CA SER A 27 8.43 -15.31 -2.06
C SER A 27 7.57 -14.54 -3.07
N ILE A 28 7.77 -14.86 -4.36
CA ILE A 28 6.93 -14.34 -5.47
C ILE A 28 5.44 -14.64 -5.22
N ALA A 29 5.13 -15.78 -4.59
CA ALA A 29 3.76 -16.15 -4.23
C ALA A 29 3.15 -15.23 -3.16
N GLN A 30 3.93 -14.81 -2.16
CA GLN A 30 3.49 -13.84 -1.14
C GLN A 30 3.31 -12.44 -1.75
N ALA A 31 4.20 -12.02 -2.63
CA ALA A 31 4.05 -10.77 -3.38
C ALA A 31 2.77 -10.79 -4.24
N LEU A 32 2.54 -11.86 -5.00
CA LEU A 32 1.31 -12.03 -5.80
C LEU A 32 0.05 -12.07 -4.94
N HIS A 33 0.10 -12.67 -3.74
CA HIS A 33 -1.04 -12.66 -2.84
C HIS A 33 -1.33 -11.25 -2.35
N LEU A 34 -0.32 -10.46 -1.99
CA LEU A 34 -0.49 -9.06 -1.60
C LEU A 34 -1.11 -8.25 -2.74
N MET A 35 -0.55 -8.39 -3.96
CA MET A 35 -1.01 -7.72 -5.18
C MET A 35 -2.45 -8.07 -5.59
N ASN A 36 -2.99 -9.22 -5.16
CA ASN A 36 -4.34 -9.66 -5.53
C ASN A 36 -5.26 -9.83 -4.31
N SER A 37 -4.85 -9.35 -3.14
CA SER A 37 -5.61 -9.56 -1.91
C SER A 37 -6.81 -8.62 -1.86
N ALA A 38 -8.01 -9.19 -1.93
CA ALA A 38 -9.27 -8.47 -1.74
C ALA A 38 -9.30 -7.72 -0.39
N GLU A 39 -8.71 -8.30 0.66
CA GLU A 39 -8.62 -7.64 1.98
C GLU A 39 -7.76 -6.36 1.95
N THR A 40 -6.72 -6.28 1.13
CA THR A 40 -5.91 -5.06 1.01
C THR A 40 -6.64 -4.01 0.20
N MET A 41 -7.31 -4.42 -0.90
CA MET A 41 -8.15 -3.52 -1.68
C MET A 41 -9.31 -2.94 -0.83
N ASP A 42 -9.97 -3.75 -0.01
CA ASP A 42 -11.02 -3.29 0.93
C ASP A 42 -10.51 -2.26 1.94
N LYS A 43 -9.23 -2.36 2.34
CA LYS A 43 -8.59 -1.39 3.25
C LYS A 43 -8.23 -0.10 2.53
N VAL A 44 -7.73 -0.18 1.31
CA VAL A 44 -7.43 0.98 0.47
C VAL A 44 -8.70 1.78 0.18
N MET A 45 -9.78 1.09 -0.22
CA MET A 45 -11.08 1.68 -0.54
C MET A 45 -11.96 1.99 0.68
N ASN A 46 -11.40 1.89 1.89
CA ASN A 46 -12.19 2.11 3.10
C ASN A 46 -12.59 3.59 3.18
N ARG A 47 -13.89 3.86 3.37
CA ARG A 47 -14.42 5.23 3.50
C ARG A 47 -13.86 6.03 4.68
N ARG A 48 -13.21 5.36 5.64
CA ARG A 48 -12.49 5.96 6.79
C ARG A 48 -10.98 5.70 6.72
N GLY A 49 -10.49 5.23 5.58
CA GLY A 49 -9.08 4.95 5.32
C GLY A 49 -8.32 6.21 4.93
N ARG A 50 -6.99 6.08 4.81
CA ARG A 50 -6.09 7.21 4.54
C ARG A 50 -6.36 7.86 3.19
N ALA A 51 -6.61 7.06 2.14
CA ALA A 51 -6.95 7.60 0.82
C ALA A 51 -8.23 8.45 0.88
N ALA A 52 -9.28 7.95 1.52
CA ALA A 52 -10.52 8.69 1.70
C ALA A 52 -10.35 9.97 2.55
N GLU A 53 -9.51 9.94 3.58
CA GLU A 53 -9.17 11.12 4.40
C GLU A 53 -8.47 12.19 3.56
N LEU A 54 -7.45 11.81 2.79
CA LEU A 54 -6.69 12.73 1.94
C LEU A 54 -7.55 13.30 0.80
N ALA A 55 -8.36 12.46 0.16
CA ALA A 55 -9.26 12.88 -0.92
C ALA A 55 -10.30 13.91 -0.45
N ASN A 56 -10.79 13.81 0.79
CA ASN A 56 -11.73 14.75 1.41
C ASN A 56 -11.06 15.99 2.04
N SER A 57 -9.72 16.02 2.10
CA SER A 57 -8.99 17.14 2.70
C SER A 57 -8.93 18.36 1.76
N SER A 58 -8.63 19.52 2.33
CA SER A 58 -8.36 20.75 1.57
C SER A 58 -6.91 20.85 1.05
N LEU A 59 -6.15 19.75 1.10
CA LEU A 59 -4.77 19.72 0.62
C LEU A 59 -4.71 19.90 -0.90
N THR A 60 -3.61 20.48 -1.37
CA THR A 60 -3.30 20.51 -2.80
C THR A 60 -3.00 19.09 -3.29
N VAL A 61 -3.10 18.88 -4.62
CA VAL A 61 -2.77 17.58 -5.21
C VAL A 61 -1.33 17.15 -4.85
N ASP A 62 -0.39 18.10 -4.82
CA ASP A 62 1.02 17.82 -4.54
C ASP A 62 1.25 17.42 -3.09
N ASP A 63 0.56 18.10 -2.17
CA ASP A 63 0.62 17.76 -0.74
C ASP A 63 0.00 16.37 -0.50
N MET A 64 -1.11 16.04 -1.20
CA MET A 64 -1.70 14.71 -1.12
C MET A 64 -0.76 13.62 -1.62
N ILE A 65 -0.13 13.82 -2.78
CA ILE A 65 0.86 12.89 -3.33
C ILE A 65 2.02 12.73 -2.34
N THR A 66 2.51 13.84 -1.79
CA THR A 66 3.58 13.82 -0.80
C THR A 66 3.19 13.03 0.46
N GLU A 67 1.99 13.24 0.99
CA GLU A 67 1.46 12.49 2.13
C GLU A 67 1.31 11.00 1.83
N LEU A 68 0.87 10.63 0.64
CA LEU A 68 0.82 9.22 0.22
C LEU A 68 2.21 8.60 0.22
N TYR A 69 3.20 9.25 -0.40
CA TYR A 69 4.59 8.76 -0.41
C TYR A 69 5.21 8.65 0.98
N LEU A 70 4.98 9.63 1.86
CA LEU A 70 5.48 9.60 3.23
C LEU A 70 4.82 8.48 4.05
N THR A 71 3.53 8.24 3.86
CA THR A 71 2.80 7.21 4.60
C THR A 71 3.07 5.79 4.10
N THR A 72 3.43 5.61 2.83
CA THR A 72 3.70 4.28 2.25
C THR A 72 5.18 3.93 2.19
N LEU A 73 6.04 4.88 1.78
CA LEU A 73 7.46 4.64 1.48
C LEU A 73 8.41 5.40 2.42
N THR A 74 7.88 6.16 3.39
CA THR A 74 8.68 6.92 4.37
C THR A 74 9.71 7.88 3.73
N ARG A 75 9.41 8.39 2.53
CA ARG A 75 10.23 9.37 1.81
C ARG A 75 9.38 10.35 1.02
N PHE A 76 9.98 11.46 0.59
CA PHE A 76 9.35 12.37 -0.37
C PHE A 76 9.34 11.76 -1.78
N PRO A 77 8.34 12.10 -2.62
CA PRO A 77 8.39 11.79 -4.04
C PRO A 77 9.54 12.57 -4.71
N SER A 78 10.16 11.97 -5.70
CA SER A 78 11.02 12.72 -6.62
C SER A 78 10.19 13.62 -7.54
N GLU A 79 10.81 14.61 -8.17
CA GLU A 79 10.13 15.51 -9.13
C GLU A 79 9.43 14.74 -10.26
N GLN A 80 10.06 13.67 -10.75
CA GLN A 80 9.52 12.84 -11.84
C GLN A 80 8.28 12.06 -11.39
N GLU A 81 8.32 11.51 -10.18
CA GLU A 81 7.19 10.81 -9.56
C GLU A 81 6.03 11.76 -9.28
N LEU A 82 6.33 12.97 -8.79
CA LEU A 82 5.32 13.98 -8.50
C LEU A 82 4.60 14.43 -9.79
N VAL A 83 5.35 14.67 -10.88
CA VAL A 83 4.76 14.99 -12.19
C VAL A 83 3.89 13.84 -12.70
N LEU A 84 4.37 12.60 -12.62
CA LEU A 84 3.61 11.42 -13.06
C LEU A 84 2.32 11.23 -12.27
N MET A 85 2.37 11.35 -10.94
CA MET A 85 1.17 11.18 -10.12
C MET A 85 0.21 12.34 -10.27
N ARG A 86 0.71 13.56 -10.55
CA ARG A 86 -0.15 14.70 -10.88
C ARG A 86 -0.95 14.46 -12.15
N SER A 87 -0.36 13.87 -13.20
CA SER A 87 -1.10 13.63 -14.44
C SER A 87 -2.28 12.66 -14.23
N ALA A 88 -2.18 11.71 -13.29
CA ALA A 88 -3.31 10.85 -12.93
C ALA A 88 -4.51 11.64 -12.36
N PHE A 89 -4.26 12.71 -11.60
CA PHE A 89 -5.31 13.61 -11.11
C PHE A 89 -5.91 14.50 -12.20
N GLU A 90 -5.17 14.77 -13.28
CA GLU A 90 -5.65 15.56 -14.42
C GLU A 90 -6.53 14.72 -15.36
N GLU A 91 -6.23 13.42 -15.49
CA GLU A 91 -6.95 12.50 -16.37
C GLU A 91 -8.28 11.99 -15.79
N SER A 92 -8.40 11.92 -14.45
CA SER A 92 -9.62 11.44 -13.79
C SER A 92 -10.52 12.57 -13.30
N LYS A 93 -11.81 12.27 -13.22
CA LYS A 93 -12.83 13.16 -12.65
C LYS A 93 -13.14 12.88 -11.18
N ASP A 94 -12.70 11.73 -10.67
CA ASP A 94 -12.94 11.33 -9.28
C ASP A 94 -11.65 11.39 -8.47
N ARG A 95 -11.60 12.35 -7.54
CA ARG A 95 -10.46 12.56 -6.64
C ARG A 95 -10.27 11.39 -5.67
N HIS A 96 -11.33 10.70 -5.26
CA HIS A 96 -11.23 9.52 -4.39
C HIS A 96 -10.57 8.37 -5.13
N GLU A 97 -11.10 8.04 -6.31
CA GLU A 97 -10.60 6.94 -7.14
C GLU A 97 -9.09 7.08 -7.42
N VAL A 98 -8.65 8.26 -7.85
CA VAL A 98 -7.20 8.48 -8.10
C VAL A 98 -6.36 8.35 -6.84
N THR A 99 -6.87 8.83 -5.70
CA THR A 99 -6.11 8.74 -4.43
C THR A 99 -5.96 7.29 -3.99
N GLU A 100 -7.00 6.48 -4.17
CA GLU A 100 -6.99 5.03 -3.91
C GLU A 100 -6.05 4.30 -4.87
N ASP A 101 -6.08 4.63 -6.16
CA ASP A 101 -5.21 4.05 -7.19
C ASP A 101 -3.73 4.35 -6.96
N ILE A 102 -3.39 5.57 -6.56
CA ILE A 102 -2.01 5.93 -6.23
C ILE A 102 -1.56 5.17 -4.99
N LEU A 103 -2.38 5.12 -3.93
CA LEU A 103 -2.06 4.33 -2.74
C LEU A 103 -1.83 2.86 -3.08
N TRP A 104 -2.72 2.28 -3.89
CA TRP A 104 -2.59 0.91 -4.38
C TRP A 104 -1.31 0.73 -5.20
N THR A 105 -1.00 1.65 -6.10
CA THR A 105 0.21 1.61 -6.92
C THR A 105 1.46 1.59 -6.05
N LEU A 106 1.54 2.45 -5.04
CA LEU A 106 2.68 2.55 -4.12
C LEU A 106 2.90 1.26 -3.33
N LEU A 107 1.82 0.67 -2.80
CA LEU A 107 1.84 -0.62 -2.08
C LEU A 107 2.31 -1.79 -2.97
N ASN A 108 2.19 -1.66 -4.28
CA ASN A 108 2.60 -2.68 -5.25
C ASN A 108 3.94 -2.39 -5.92
N THR A 109 4.63 -1.33 -5.53
CA THR A 109 5.99 -1.05 -6.01
C THR A 109 6.98 -2.07 -5.46
N ARG A 110 8.05 -2.33 -6.21
CA ARG A 110 9.18 -3.14 -5.70
C ARG A 110 9.80 -2.54 -4.45
N GLU A 111 9.80 -1.22 -4.34
CA GLU A 111 10.33 -0.52 -3.16
C GLU A 111 9.53 -0.86 -1.90
N PHE A 112 8.19 -0.87 -1.99
CA PHE A 112 7.36 -1.29 -0.87
C PHE A 112 7.52 -2.78 -0.58
N VAL A 113 7.41 -3.64 -1.60
CA VAL A 113 7.39 -5.11 -1.41
C VAL A 113 8.71 -5.68 -0.89
N PHE A 114 9.86 -5.07 -1.22
CA PHE A 114 11.18 -5.63 -0.89
C PHE A 114 11.99 -4.82 0.11
N ASN A 115 11.69 -3.53 0.33
CA ASN A 115 12.45 -2.67 1.25
C ASN A 115 11.66 -2.23 2.50
N HIS A 116 10.38 -2.60 2.62
CA HIS A 116 9.50 -2.28 3.74
C HIS A 116 8.71 -3.51 4.18
#